data_AF-A0A9E2XWT7-F1
#
_entry.id   AF-A0A9E2XWT7-F1
#
_cell.length_a   1.000
_cell.length_b   1.000
_cell.length_c   1.000
_cell.angle_alpha   90.00
_cell.angle_beta   90.00
_cell.angle_gamma   90.00
#
_symmetry.space_group_name_H-M   'P 1'
#
loop_
_entity.id
_entity.type
_entity.pdbx_description
1 polymer ?
#
loop_
_entity_poly.entity_id
_entity_poly.type
_entity_poly.pdbx_seq_one_letter_code
_entity_poly.pdbx_strand_id
1 'polypeptide(L)'
;MSYDIPPPKKLPEPGYYYHFKHDPDGPLNNYAYYIYGVGHHTEDNCRPEDAFMQVYRPLYGQAYAYRHGGLFDLRPLHMFFEPARRKGKEVPRFRKILDPDVILQLEAIKARMYPNP
;
A
#
# COMPACT_ATOMS: atom_id res chain seq x y z
N MET A 1 2.86 -17.99 21.91
CA MET A 1 2.65 -16.53 21.85
C MET A 1 3.34 -16.04 20.60
N SER A 2 2.65 -15.29 19.75
CA SER A 2 3.15 -14.76 18.45
C SER A 2 4.32 -13.76 18.55
N TYR A 3 5.05 -13.74 19.68
CA TYR A 3 6.06 -12.73 20.02
C TYR A 3 7.50 -13.17 19.77
N ASP A 4 7.76 -14.41 19.35
CA ASP A 4 9.12 -14.89 19.02
C ASP A 4 9.58 -14.48 17.61
N ILE A 5 8.75 -13.74 16.87
CA ILE A 5 9.09 -13.27 15.53
C ILE A 5 9.89 -11.96 15.68
N PRO A 6 11.15 -11.90 15.21
CA PRO A 6 11.93 -10.68 15.31
C PRO A 6 11.31 -9.56 14.47
N PRO A 7 11.44 -8.28 14.89
CA PRO A 7 10.97 -7.15 14.10
C PRO A 7 11.54 -7.15 12.67
N PRO A 8 10.77 -6.65 11.67
CA PRO A 8 11.22 -6.64 10.30
C PRO A 8 12.40 -5.69 10.13
N LYS A 9 13.45 -6.14 9.43
CA LYS A 9 14.66 -5.34 9.16
C LYS A 9 14.45 -4.23 8.11
N LYS A 10 13.36 -4.32 7.33
CA LYS A 10 13.01 -3.39 6.26
C LYS A 10 11.56 -2.98 6.39
N LEU A 11 11.32 -1.68 6.25
CA LEU A 11 10.00 -1.08 6.30
C LEU A 11 9.78 -0.24 5.04
N PRO A 12 8.58 -0.21 4.45
CA PRO A 12 8.24 0.79 3.46
C PRO A 12 8.26 2.18 4.11
N GLU A 13 8.79 3.16 3.40
CA GLU A 13 8.64 4.56 3.81
C GLU A 13 7.19 5.00 3.62
N PRO A 14 6.61 5.77 4.55
CA PRO A 14 5.32 6.38 4.33
C PRO A 14 5.33 7.29 3.09
N GLY A 15 4.20 7.35 2.39
CA GLY A 15 4.04 8.22 1.23
C GLY A 15 3.23 7.61 0.09
N TYR A 16 3.34 8.21 -1.09
CA TYR A 16 2.57 7.86 -2.26
C TYR A 16 3.30 6.83 -3.13
N TYR A 17 2.56 5.81 -3.56
CA TYR A 17 3.09 4.71 -4.36
C TYR A 17 2.15 4.35 -5.49
N TYR A 18 2.71 4.04 -6.65
CA TYR A 18 2.01 3.31 -7.70
C TYR A 18 2.23 1.82 -7.51
N HIS A 19 1.14 1.05 -7.59
CA HIS A 19 1.24 -0.39 -7.74
C HIS A 19 1.62 -0.75 -9.19
N PHE A 20 2.23 -1.91 -9.42
CA PHE A 20 2.67 -2.33 -10.77
C PHE A 20 1.55 -2.39 -11.82
N LYS A 21 0.28 -2.41 -11.38
CA LYS A 21 -0.93 -2.36 -12.23
C LYS A 21 -1.32 -0.94 -12.68
N HIS A 22 -0.65 0.10 -12.18
CA HIS A 22 -0.85 1.48 -12.61
C HIS A 22 -0.68 1.60 -14.13
N ASP A 23 -1.63 2.29 -14.74
CA ASP A 23 -1.67 2.59 -16.16
C ASP A 23 -1.43 4.10 -16.33
N PRO A 24 -0.26 4.50 -16.86
CA PRO A 24 0.14 5.91 -16.95
C PRO A 24 -0.71 6.72 -17.94
N ASP A 25 -1.42 6.06 -18.85
CA ASP A 25 -2.34 6.70 -19.80
C ASP A 25 -3.76 6.88 -19.21
N GLY A 26 -3.98 6.38 -17.98
CA GLY A 26 -5.24 6.46 -17.25
C GLY A 26 -5.32 7.66 -16.29
N PRO A 27 -6.35 7.69 -15.42
CA PRO A 27 -6.46 8.72 -14.38
C PRO A 27 -5.25 8.68 -13.45
N LEU A 28 -4.71 9.85 -13.08
CA LEU A 28 -3.49 9.99 -12.26
C LEU A 28 -3.46 9.08 -11.01
N ASN A 29 -4.59 8.86 -10.35
CA ASN A 29 -4.68 8.09 -9.12
C ASN A 29 -5.01 6.60 -9.31
N ASN A 30 -5.13 6.10 -10.54
CA ASN A 30 -5.45 4.69 -10.78
C ASN A 30 -4.35 3.78 -10.21
N TYR A 31 -4.72 2.86 -9.31
CA TYR A 31 -3.74 2.04 -8.59
C TYR A 31 -2.65 2.85 -7.86
N ALA A 32 -2.97 4.09 -7.46
CA ALA A 32 -2.19 4.86 -6.51
C ALA A 32 -2.65 4.55 -5.08
N TYR A 33 -1.70 4.55 -4.15
CA TYR A 33 -1.93 4.27 -2.74
C TYR A 33 -1.12 5.23 -1.88
N TYR A 34 -1.65 5.55 -0.70
CA TYR A 34 -0.84 6.12 0.38
C TYR A 34 -0.50 5.01 1.36
N ILE A 35 0.79 4.76 1.56
CA ILE A 35 1.31 3.81 2.55
C ILE A 35 1.56 4.58 3.85
N TYR A 36 0.99 4.08 4.95
CA TYR A 36 1.17 4.66 6.28
C TYR A 36 2.33 4.02 7.03
N GLY A 37 2.58 2.74 6.78
CA GLY A 37 3.65 1.98 7.43
C GLY A 37 3.30 0.51 7.57
N VAL A 38 3.68 -0.06 8.71
CA VAL A 38 3.52 -1.48 9.04
C VAL A 38 2.82 -1.63 10.38
N GLY A 39 1.81 -2.48 10.44
CA GLY A 39 1.18 -2.96 11.67
C GLY A 39 1.64 -4.37 12.03
N HIS A 40 1.50 -4.73 13.29
CA HIS A 40 1.68 -6.11 13.77
C HIS A 40 0.32 -6.82 13.77
N HIS A 41 0.26 -8.03 13.23
CA HIS A 41 -0.94 -8.86 13.28
C HIS A 41 -1.10 -9.43 14.70
N THR A 42 -2.21 -9.17 15.38
CA THR A 42 -2.35 -9.50 16.81
C THR A 42 -2.87 -10.91 17.11
N GLU A 43 -3.45 -11.61 16.12
CA GLU A 43 -3.95 -12.97 16.32
C GLU A 43 -2.80 -13.99 16.54
N ASP A 44 -2.96 -14.82 17.57
CA ASP A 44 -1.95 -15.78 18.04
C ASP A 44 -1.64 -16.92 17.06
N ASN A 45 -2.56 -17.20 16.13
CA ASN A 45 -2.44 -18.27 15.14
C ASN A 45 -2.14 -17.77 13.73
N CYS A 46 -1.65 -16.52 13.58
CA CYS A 46 -1.23 -16.02 12.28
C CYS A 46 -0.01 -16.80 11.77
N ARG A 47 0.09 -16.95 10.44
CA ARG A 47 1.30 -17.53 9.83
C ARG A 47 2.46 -16.57 10.06
N PRO A 48 3.70 -17.05 10.25
CA PRO A 48 4.84 -16.18 10.49
C PRO A 48 5.04 -15.07 9.44
N GLU A 49 4.72 -15.34 8.17
CA GLU A 49 4.78 -14.37 7.08
C GLU A 49 3.70 -13.26 7.15
N ASP A 50 2.61 -13.50 7.89
CA ASP A 50 1.51 -12.55 8.10
C ASP A 50 1.67 -11.72 9.40
N ALA A 51 2.74 -11.96 10.18
CA ALA A 51 2.96 -11.27 11.46
C ALA A 51 3.08 -9.75 11.31
N PHE A 52 3.54 -9.28 10.15
CA PHE A 52 3.66 -7.87 9.82
C PHE A 52 2.83 -7.53 8.59
N MET A 53 1.99 -6.51 8.71
CA MET A 53 1.03 -6.11 7.70
C MET A 53 1.34 -4.70 7.22
N GLN A 54 1.52 -4.51 5.91
CA GLN A 54 1.49 -3.21 5.28
C GLN A 54 0.12 -2.56 5.53
N VAL A 55 0.12 -1.31 6.01
CA VAL A 55 -1.10 -0.51 6.22
C VAL A 55 -1.13 0.61 5.20
N TYR A 56 -2.15 0.61 4.34
CA TYR A 56 -2.23 1.55 3.23
C TYR A 56 -3.68 1.85 2.84
N ARG A 57 -3.91 2.98 2.14
CA ARG A 57 -5.22 3.33 1.58
C ARG A 57 -5.14 3.47 0.06
N PRO A 58 -6.09 2.93 -0.70
CA PRO A 58 -6.20 3.17 -2.13
C PRO A 58 -6.68 4.60 -2.39
N LEU A 59 -6.15 5.23 -3.44
CA LEU A 59 -6.51 6.60 -3.81
C LEU A 59 -7.40 6.65 -5.04
N TYR A 60 -8.13 5.58 -5.38
CA TYR A 60 -9.04 5.51 -6.53
C TYR A 60 -10.40 4.92 -6.16
N GLY A 61 -11.46 5.43 -6.82
CA GLY A 61 -12.84 5.20 -6.40
C GLY A 61 -13.36 3.77 -6.53
N GLN A 62 -12.77 2.94 -7.39
CA GLN A 62 -13.22 1.55 -7.56
C GLN A 62 -12.67 0.59 -6.49
N ALA A 63 -11.73 1.03 -5.64
CA ALA A 63 -11.10 0.17 -4.65
C ALA A 63 -12.12 -0.36 -3.62
N TYR A 64 -11.98 -1.63 -3.23
CA TYR A 64 -12.92 -2.27 -2.32
C TYR A 64 -12.92 -1.61 -0.94
N ALA A 65 -11.75 -1.45 -0.29
CA ALA A 65 -11.64 -0.80 1.02
C ALA A 65 -12.24 0.61 1.05
N TYR A 66 -12.08 1.38 -0.05
CA TYR A 66 -12.71 2.69 -0.16
C TYR A 66 -14.24 2.59 -0.22
N ARG A 67 -14.78 1.79 -1.14
CA ARG A 67 -16.24 1.66 -1.34
C ARG A 67 -16.97 1.05 -0.15
N HIS A 68 -16.28 0.28 0.68
CA HIS A 68 -16.85 -0.43 1.83
C HIS A 68 -16.38 0.16 3.16
N GLY A 69 -16.44 1.49 3.30
CA GLY A 69 -16.25 2.18 4.57
C GLY A 69 -14.97 3.01 4.70
N GLY A 70 -14.27 3.29 3.59
CA GLY A 70 -13.06 4.11 3.64
C GLY A 70 -11.92 3.50 4.47
N LEU A 71 -11.86 2.16 4.50
CA LEU A 71 -10.97 1.40 5.37
C LEU A 71 -9.52 1.40 4.87
N PHE A 72 -8.62 0.91 5.72
CA PHE A 72 -7.27 0.54 5.31
C PHE A 72 -7.29 -0.81 4.63
N ASP A 73 -6.52 -0.95 3.55
CA ASP A 73 -6.11 -2.26 3.06
C ASP A 73 -4.94 -2.76 3.93
N LEU A 74 -4.96 -4.06 4.22
CA LEU A 74 -3.89 -4.78 4.90
C LEU A 74 -3.32 -5.84 3.96
N ARG A 75 -1.99 -5.96 3.93
CA ARG A 75 -1.30 -6.98 3.13
C ARG A 75 -0.04 -7.46 3.85
N PRO A 76 0.31 -8.76 3.79
CA PRO A 76 1.56 -9.24 4.36
C PRO A 76 2.76 -8.43 3.86
N LEU A 77 3.61 -8.00 4.79
CA LEU A 77 4.71 -7.05 4.52
C LEU A 77 5.67 -7.57 3.44
N HIS A 78 5.95 -8.88 3.44
CA HIS A 78 6.87 -9.48 2.46
C HIS A 78 6.40 -9.22 1.01
N MET A 79 5.09 -9.22 0.75
CA MET A 79 4.53 -8.97 -0.57
C MET A 79 4.83 -7.57 -1.10
N PHE A 80 5.05 -6.57 -0.22
CA PHE A 80 5.45 -5.24 -0.66
C PHE A 80 6.80 -5.25 -1.40
N PHE A 81 7.74 -6.05 -0.89
CA PHE A 81 9.11 -6.14 -1.38
C PHE A 81 9.30 -7.17 -2.51
N GLU A 82 8.41 -8.17 -2.58
CA GLU A 82 8.46 -9.16 -3.64
C GLU A 82 8.16 -8.53 -5.02
N PRO A 83 8.93 -8.91 -6.06
CA PRO A 83 8.63 -8.47 -7.41
C PRO A 83 7.27 -9.01 -7.88
N ALA A 84 6.63 -8.26 -8.77
CA ALA A 84 5.49 -8.69 -9.54
C ALA A 84 5.90 -8.97 -10.98
N ARG A 85 5.10 -9.75 -11.72
CA ARG A 85 5.30 -9.96 -13.16
C ARG A 85 4.38 -9.04 -13.97
N ARG A 86 4.95 -8.24 -14.87
CA ARG A 86 4.23 -7.43 -15.86
C ARG A 86 4.82 -7.69 -17.25
N LYS A 87 4.00 -8.16 -18.19
CA LYS A 87 4.41 -8.50 -19.57
C LYS A 87 5.65 -9.42 -19.61
N GLY A 88 5.68 -10.44 -18.75
CA GLY A 88 6.79 -11.41 -18.67
C GLY A 88 8.05 -10.93 -17.95
N LYS A 89 8.12 -9.66 -17.50
CA LYS A 89 9.27 -9.11 -16.77
C LYS A 89 8.95 -8.93 -15.29
N GLU A 90 9.96 -9.12 -14.44
CA GLU A 90 9.89 -8.76 -13.03
C GLU A 90 9.99 -7.26 -12.86
N VAL A 91 9.08 -6.70 -12.06
CA VAL A 91 9.01 -5.29 -11.72
C VAL A 91 8.71 -5.14 -10.23
N PRO A 92 9.12 -4.04 -9.57
CA PRO A 92 8.70 -3.76 -8.20
C PRO A 92 7.17 -3.76 -8.11
N ARG A 93 6.61 -4.42 -7.09
CA ARG A 93 5.15 -4.41 -6.87
C ARG A 93 4.64 -3.01 -6.58
N PHE A 94 5.42 -2.22 -5.84
CA PHE A 94 5.14 -0.83 -5.52
C PHE A 94 6.35 0.03 -5.88
N ARG A 95 6.09 1.19 -6.48
CA ARG A 95 7.10 2.21 -6.79
C ARG A 95 6.74 3.51 -6.10
N LYS A 96 7.66 4.04 -5.29
CA LYS A 96 7.49 5.33 -4.62
C LYS A 96 7.38 6.44 -5.67
N ILE A 97 6.43 7.34 -5.46
CA ILE A 97 6.24 8.54 -6.26
C ILE A 97 7.07 9.64 -5.59
N LEU A 98 7.95 10.27 -6.39
CA LEU A 98 8.87 11.32 -5.93
C LEU A 98 8.61 12.67 -6.61
N ASP A 99 7.76 12.68 -7.64
CA ASP A 99 7.40 13.90 -8.36
C ASP A 99 6.50 14.78 -7.47
N PRO A 100 6.93 16.02 -7.13
CA PRO A 100 6.19 16.87 -6.21
C PRO A 100 4.83 17.31 -6.74
N ASP A 101 4.68 17.51 -8.06
CA ASP A 101 3.42 17.93 -8.67
C ASP A 101 2.39 16.80 -8.65
N VAL A 102 2.86 15.56 -8.81
CA VAL A 102 2.02 14.35 -8.66
C VAL A 102 1.64 14.15 -7.20
N ILE A 103 2.58 14.34 -6.27
CA ILE A 103 2.33 14.22 -4.82
C ILE A 103 1.26 15.22 -4.38
N LEU A 104 1.35 16.49 -4.79
CA LEU A 104 0.38 17.52 -4.44
C LEU A 104 -1.04 17.17 -4.92
N GLN A 105 -1.16 16.62 -6.13
CA GLN A 105 -2.44 16.16 -6.66
C GLN A 105 -2.98 14.94 -5.89
N LEU A 106 -2.13 13.99 -5.55
CA LEU A 106 -2.52 12.82 -4.75
C LEU A 106 -2.90 13.20 -3.31
N GLU A 107 -2.28 14.22 -2.73
CA GLU A 107 -2.65 14.80 -1.44
C GLU A 107 -4.07 15.36 -1.48
N ALA A 108 -4.40 16.16 -2.49
CA ALA A 108 -5.75 16.69 -2.67
C ALA A 108 -6.79 15.56 -2.87
N ILE A 109 -6.44 14.52 -3.64
CA ILE A 109 -7.30 13.35 -3.84
C ILE A 109 -7.50 12.59 -2.52
N LYS A 110 -6.43 12.35 -1.76
CA LYS A 110 -6.47 11.69 -0.47
C LYS A 110 -7.34 12.47 0.52
N ALA A 111 -7.17 13.79 0.63
CA ALA A 111 -7.96 14.63 1.52
C ALA A 111 -9.45 14.60 1.17
N ARG A 112 -9.79 14.58 -0.12
CA ARG A 112 -11.19 14.46 -0.57
C ARG A 112 -11.78 13.08 -0.31
N MET A 113 -11.01 12.01 -0.54
CA MET A 113 -11.49 10.64 -0.35
C MET A 113 -11.60 10.27 1.13
N TYR A 114 -10.66 10.76 1.95
CA TYR A 114 -10.54 10.45 3.37
C TYR A 114 -10.43 11.76 4.16
N PRO A 115 -11.54 12.49 4.35
CA PRO A 115 -11.55 13.77 5.05
C PRO A 115 -11.26 13.63 6.55
N ASN A 116 -11.46 12.42 7.09
CA ASN A 116 -11.15 12.09 8.47
C ASN A 116 -9.81 11.32 8.53
N PRO A 117 -8.97 11.59 9.54
CA PRO A 117 -7.69 10.89 9.74
C PRO A 117 -7.83 9.36 9.68
#